data_AF-A0A520I356-F1
#
_entry.id   AF-A0A520I356-F1
#
_cell.length_a   1.000
_cell.length_b   1.000
_cell.length_c   1.000
_cell.angle_alpha   90.00
_cell.angle_beta   90.00
_cell.angle_gamma   90.00
#
_symmetry.space_group_name_H-M   'P 1'
#
loop_
_entity.id
_entity.type
_entity.pdbx_description
1 polymer ?
#
loop_
_entity_poly.entity_id
_entity_poly.type
_entity_poly.pdbx_seq_one_letter_code
_entity_poly.pdbx_strand_id
1 'polypeptide(L)'
;MSSRSRILDMVKANQPDLKELPELFPSWDADQSIVETFKTVLTVIGGTVVPLANLEEVASYISEQYGSKGRIISTLPELAPVTEAGWENKDPHEYENV
;
A
#
# COMPACT_ATOMS: atom_id res chain seq x y z
N MET A 1 29.24 47.49 -1.68
CA MET A 1 28.51 46.20 -1.62
C MET A 1 27.96 45.89 -3.00
N SER A 2 28.06 44.64 -3.47
CA SER A 2 27.51 44.23 -4.77
C SER A 2 26.12 43.63 -4.59
N SER A 3 25.31 43.64 -5.64
CA SER A 3 23.99 42.99 -5.63
C SER A 3 24.08 41.51 -5.23
N ARG A 4 25.17 40.84 -5.61
CA ARG A 4 25.47 39.45 -5.24
C ARG A 4 25.60 39.26 -3.73
N SER A 5 26.31 40.15 -3.02
CA SER A 5 26.48 40.02 -1.57
C SER A 5 25.15 40.19 -0.85
N ARG A 6 24.33 41.17 -1.27
CA ARG A 6 22.99 41.41 -0.71
C ARG A 6 22.07 40.20 -0.86
N ILE A 7 22.08 39.55 -2.03
CA ILE A 7 21.26 38.37 -2.29
C ILE A 7 21.66 37.21 -1.37
N LEU A 8 22.97 36.98 -1.19
CA LEU A 8 23.45 35.89 -0.32
C LEU A 8 23.09 36.11 1.15
N ASP A 9 23.18 37.35 1.63
CA ASP A 9 22.79 37.70 3.00
C ASP A 9 21.29 37.44 3.23
N MET A 10 20.45 37.80 2.25
CA MET A 10 19.00 37.55 2.31
C MET A 10 18.67 36.06 2.24
N VAL A 11 19.37 35.28 1.41
CA VAL A 11 19.15 33.82 1.34
C VAL A 11 19.51 33.16 2.67
N LYS A 12 20.63 33.54 3.28
CA LYS A 12 21.07 33.00 4.57
C LYS A 12 20.09 33.36 5.69
N ALA A 13 19.56 34.59 5.71
CA ALA A 13 18.60 35.02 6.72
C ALA A 13 17.24 34.33 6.62
N ASN A 14 16.90 33.75 5.47
CA ASN A 14 15.62 33.06 5.23
C ASN A 14 15.79 31.53 5.08
N GLN A 15 16.98 30.99 5.35
CA GLN A 15 17.19 29.55 5.34
C GLN A 15 16.47 28.94 6.56
N PRO A 16 15.51 28.02 6.37
CA PRO A 16 14.86 27.33 7.48
C PRO A 16 15.87 26.49 8.25
N ASP A 17 15.59 26.26 9.53
CA ASP A 17 16.35 25.30 10.32
C ASP A 17 16.29 23.91 9.68
N LEU A 18 17.42 23.19 9.74
CA LEU A 18 17.47 21.81 9.29
C LEU A 18 16.47 20.99 10.11
N LYS A 19 15.49 20.42 9.42
CA LYS A 19 14.55 19.48 10.02
C LYS A 19 15.02 18.06 9.71
N GLU A 20 15.06 17.22 10.73
CA GLU A 20 15.31 15.80 10.52
C GLU A 20 14.25 15.22 9.59
N LEU A 21 14.70 14.38 8.65
CA LEU A 21 13.80 13.63 7.80
C LEU A 21 12.98 12.72 8.73
N PRO A 22 11.63 12.76 8.68
CA PRO A 22 10.85 11.80 9.43
C PRO A 22 11.25 10.39 8.98
N GLU A 23 11.34 9.45 9.93
CA GLU A 23 11.61 8.04 9.67
C GLU A 23 10.42 7.40 8.94
N LEU A 24 10.21 7.81 7.69
CA LEU A 24 9.11 7.33 6.86
C LEU A 24 9.43 5.97 6.22
N PHE A 25 10.69 5.60 6.19
CA PHE A 25 11.15 4.34 5.62
C PHE A 25 11.95 3.59 6.66
N PRO A 26 11.56 2.36 7.03
CA PRO A 26 12.39 1.54 7.89
C PRO A 26 13.78 1.41 7.27
N SER A 27 14.81 1.65 8.09
CA SER A 27 16.19 1.31 7.71
C SER A 27 16.21 -0.16 7.31
N TRP A 28 16.56 -0.44 6.06
CA TRP A 28 16.66 -1.80 5.55
C TRP A 28 17.93 -2.45 6.11
N ASP A 29 17.80 -3.09 7.27
CA ASP A 29 18.82 -4.00 7.76
C ASP A 29 18.83 -5.26 6.89
N ALA A 30 20.02 -5.67 6.43
CA ALA A 30 20.18 -6.85 5.58
C ALA A 30 19.75 -8.16 6.27
N ASP A 31 19.66 -8.15 7.60
CA ASP A 31 19.29 -9.30 8.43
C ASP A 31 17.79 -9.40 8.74
N GLN A 32 16.96 -8.46 8.23
CA GLN A 32 15.52 -8.53 8.43
C GLN A 32 14.87 -9.59 7.55
N SER A 33 13.95 -10.36 8.13
CA SER A 33 13.09 -11.29 7.40
C SER A 33 12.32 -10.53 6.31
N ILE A 34 12.47 -10.97 5.05
CA ILE A 34 11.77 -10.41 3.88
C ILE A 34 10.26 -10.29 4.14
N VAL A 35 9.69 -11.27 4.85
CA VAL A 35 8.27 -11.30 5.20
C VAL A 35 7.91 -10.16 6.14
N GLU A 36 8.71 -9.90 7.17
CA GLU A 36 8.46 -8.82 8.13
C GLU A 36 8.67 -7.43 7.51
N THR A 37 9.68 -7.31 6.63
CA THR A 37 9.89 -6.10 5.83
C THR A 37 8.68 -5.82 4.95
N PHE A 38 8.16 -6.84 4.25
CA PHE A 38 6.96 -6.70 3.43
C PHE A 38 5.74 -6.26 4.25
N LYS A 39 5.47 -6.90 5.38
CA LYS A 39 4.34 -6.54 6.26
C LYS A 39 4.44 -5.10 6.75
N THR A 40 5.64 -4.67 7.15
CA THR A 40 5.91 -3.32 7.64
C THR A 40 5.64 -2.30 6.55
N VAL A 41 6.24 -2.49 5.36
CA VAL A 41 6.08 -1.56 4.24
C VAL A 41 4.62 -1.50 3.76
N LEU A 42 3.95 -2.66 3.65
CA LEU A 42 2.54 -2.71 3.26
C LEU A 42 1.68 -1.90 4.23
N THR A 43 1.91 -2.06 5.53
CA THR A 43 1.16 -1.33 6.57
C THR A 43 1.43 0.17 6.54
N VAL A 44 2.68 0.58 6.31
CA VAL A 44 3.07 2.01 6.19
C VAL A 44 2.37 2.69 5.00
N ILE A 45 2.19 2.00 3.88
CA ILE A 45 1.50 2.53 2.69
C ILE A 45 -0.04 2.50 2.85
N GLY A 46 -0.55 1.93 3.96
CA GLY A 46 -1.97 1.87 4.30
C GLY A 46 -2.65 0.53 3.94
N GLY A 47 -1.88 -0.48 3.57
CA GLY A 47 -2.38 -1.85 3.41
C GLY A 47 -2.62 -2.55 4.74
N THR A 48 -3.33 -3.68 4.69
CA THR A 48 -3.62 -4.51 5.87
C THR A 48 -3.08 -5.93 5.65
N VAL A 49 -2.33 -6.43 6.63
CA VAL A 49 -1.87 -7.82 6.66
C VAL A 49 -2.81 -8.63 7.52
N VAL A 50 -3.36 -9.71 6.96
CA VAL A 50 -4.16 -10.68 7.71
C VAL A 50 -3.42 -12.01 7.72
N PRO A 51 -2.91 -12.47 8.87
CA PRO A 51 -2.26 -13.78 8.96
C PRO A 51 -3.32 -14.87 8.90
N LEU A 52 -3.17 -15.80 7.97
CA LEU A 52 -4.06 -16.94 7.76
C LEU A 52 -3.24 -18.23 7.75
N ALA A 53 -3.77 -19.32 8.30
CA ALA A 53 -3.04 -20.57 8.41
C ALA A 53 -3.04 -21.39 7.11
N ASN A 54 -4.06 -21.19 6.27
CA ASN A 54 -4.28 -21.95 5.04
C ASN A 54 -5.18 -21.17 4.06
N LEU A 55 -5.41 -21.77 2.90
CA LEU A 55 -6.12 -21.15 1.81
C LEU A 55 -7.64 -21.16 2.02
N GLU A 56 -8.16 -22.14 2.76
CA GLU A 56 -9.57 -22.26 3.12
C GLU A 56 -10.04 -21.10 4.01
N GLU A 57 -9.16 -20.64 4.91
CA GLU A 57 -9.39 -19.45 5.73
C GLU A 57 -9.49 -18.17 4.89
N VAL A 58 -8.78 -18.10 3.75
CA VAL A 58 -8.85 -16.94 2.84
C VAL A 58 -10.25 -16.78 2.28
N ALA A 59 -10.85 -17.87 1.77
CA ALA A 59 -12.20 -17.84 1.20
C ALA A 59 -13.24 -17.46 2.28
N SER A 60 -13.09 -18.02 3.49
CA SER A 60 -13.97 -17.71 4.62
C SER A 60 -13.88 -16.24 5.02
N TYR A 61 -12.67 -15.71 5.14
CA TYR A 61 -12.43 -14.31 5.46
C TYR A 61 -13.01 -13.36 4.39
N ILE A 62 -12.79 -13.65 3.11
CA ILE A 62 -13.31 -12.85 2.00
C ILE A 62 -14.84 -12.81 2.05
N SER A 63 -15.49 -13.95 2.26
CA SER A 63 -16.95 -14.05 2.34
C SER A 63 -17.51 -13.26 3.52
N GLU A 64 -16.92 -13.37 4.71
CA GLU A 64 -17.37 -12.62 5.89
C GLU A 64 -17.19 -11.11 5.74
N GLN A 65 -16.05 -10.67 5.21
CA GLN A 65 -15.72 -9.24 5.15
C GLN A 65 -16.36 -8.52 3.96
N TYR A 66 -16.59 -9.22 2.85
CA TYR A 66 -16.97 -8.62 1.57
C TYR A 66 -18.19 -9.26 0.90
N GLY A 67 -18.66 -10.43 1.35
CA GLY A 67 -19.74 -11.17 0.67
C GLY A 67 -21.07 -10.42 0.57
N SER A 68 -21.30 -9.40 1.41
CA SER A 68 -22.48 -8.52 1.35
C SER A 68 -22.22 -7.17 0.70
N LYS A 69 -20.97 -6.86 0.32
CA LYS A 69 -20.53 -5.51 -0.09
C LYS A 69 -20.46 -5.30 -1.59
N GLY A 70 -20.51 -6.37 -2.40
CA GLY A 70 -20.41 -6.26 -3.85
C GLY A 70 -20.10 -7.57 -4.52
N ARG A 71 -19.74 -7.49 -5.81
CA ARG A 71 -19.23 -8.64 -6.58
C ARG A 71 -17.78 -8.87 -6.21
N ILE A 72 -17.38 -10.13 -6.09
CA ILE A 72 -16.00 -10.49 -5.78
C ILE A 72 -15.43 -11.22 -6.98
N ILE A 73 -14.30 -10.74 -7.51
CA ILE A 73 -13.60 -11.37 -8.63
C ILE A 73 -12.19 -11.74 -8.18
N SER A 74 -11.64 -12.80 -8.77
CA SER A 74 -10.28 -13.24 -8.50
C SER A 74 -9.70 -13.95 -9.71
N THR A 75 -8.39 -13.84 -9.87
CA THR A 75 -7.60 -14.64 -10.83
C THR A 75 -7.11 -15.95 -10.23
N LEU A 76 -7.34 -16.19 -8.93
CA LEU A 76 -6.92 -17.39 -8.22
C LEU A 76 -8.00 -18.48 -8.33
N PRO A 77 -7.73 -19.62 -8.98
CA PRO A 77 -8.70 -20.70 -9.13
C PRO A 77 -9.23 -21.24 -7.80
N GLU A 78 -8.42 -21.18 -6.75
CA GLU A 78 -8.75 -21.69 -5.43
C GLU A 78 -9.79 -20.85 -4.69
N LEU A 79 -9.99 -19.60 -5.13
CA LEU A 79 -11.02 -18.70 -4.63
C LEU A 79 -12.32 -18.76 -5.44
N ALA A 80 -12.40 -19.59 -6.48
CA ALA A 80 -13.61 -19.80 -7.27
C ALA A 80 -14.90 -20.06 -6.46
N PRO A 81 -14.88 -20.70 -5.27
CA PRO A 81 -16.09 -20.86 -4.45
C PRO A 81 -16.70 -19.55 -3.94
N VAL A 82 -15.92 -18.47 -3.85
CA VAL A 82 -16.34 -17.17 -3.29
C VAL A 82 -16.26 -16.03 -4.30
N THR A 83 -15.94 -16.32 -5.57
CA THR A 83 -15.78 -15.31 -6.63
C THR A 83 -16.60 -15.63 -7.88
N GLU A 84 -16.99 -14.59 -8.60
CA GLU A 84 -17.61 -14.70 -9.92
C GLU A 84 -16.57 -15.14 -10.97
N ALA A 85 -17.02 -15.89 -11.99
CA ALA A 85 -16.21 -16.28 -13.15
C ALA A 85 -16.70 -15.56 -14.42
N GLY A 86 -15.86 -15.47 -15.45
CA GLY A 86 -16.23 -14.84 -16.72
C GLY A 86 -16.28 -13.31 -16.65
N TRP A 87 -15.62 -12.73 -15.65
CA TRP A 87 -15.39 -11.31 -15.53
C TRP A 87 -14.22 -10.87 -16.44
N GLU A 88 -13.40 -11.79 -16.92
CA GLU A 88 -12.24 -11.50 -17.74
C GLU A 88 -12.65 -10.91 -19.10
N ASN A 89 -11.95 -9.86 -19.53
CA ASN A 89 -12.18 -9.18 -20.81
C ASN A 89 -13.57 -8.52 -20.95
N LYS A 90 -14.24 -8.20 -19.84
CA LYS A 90 -15.45 -7.37 -19.82
C LYS A 90 -15.12 -5.90 -19.99
N ASP A 91 -16.14 -5.12 -20.36
CA ASP A 91 -16.04 -3.67 -20.44
C ASP A 91 -15.63 -3.12 -19.06
N PRO A 92 -14.64 -2.20 -18.97
CA PRO A 92 -14.18 -1.67 -17.68
C PRO A 92 -15.28 -1.02 -16.83
N HIS A 93 -16.34 -0.50 -17.45
CA HIS A 93 -17.48 0.06 -16.74
C HIS A 93 -18.31 -1.01 -16.01
N GLU A 94 -18.23 -2.27 -16.41
CA GLU A 94 -18.90 -3.39 -15.71
C GLU A 94 -18.25 -3.74 -14.36
N TYR A 95 -17.08 -3.17 -14.02
CA TYR A 95 -16.42 -3.37 -12.72
C TYR A 95 -16.79 -2.30 -11.68
N GLU A 96 -17.78 -1.45 -11.93
CA GLU A 96 -18.16 -0.35 -11.02
C GLU A 96 -18.60 -0.82 -9.61
N ASN A 97 -19.04 -2.07 -9.49
CA ASN A 97 -19.60 -2.67 -8.28
C ASN A 97 -18.80 -3.89 -7.79
N VAL A 98 -17.54 -3.99 -8.24
CA VAL A 98 -16.54 -4.94 -7.76
C VAL A 98 -15.77 -4.34 -6.59
#